data_AF-A0A1A8FGZ1-F1
#
_entry.id   AF-A0A1A8FGZ1-F1
#
_cell.length_a   1.000
_cell.length_b   1.000
_cell.length_c   1.000
_cell.angle_alpha   90.00
_cell.angle_beta   90.00
_cell.angle_gamma   90.00
#
_symmetry.space_group_name_H-M   'P 1'
#
loop_
_entity.id
_entity.type
_entity.pdbx_description
1 polymer ?
#
loop_
_entity_poly.entity_id
_entity_poly.type
_entity_poly.pdbx_seq_one_letter_code
_entity_poly.pdbx_strand_id
1 'polypeptide(L)'
;MLLAACFHSVFSSPPQRKAFLSQHLRWSSCLAQALVLSVITFCIVLPLCCHHLLYSYYFAKFMYLESMSEVTLQESLQQGQDALRFWQNGSVFASSTFSDVALHPELLVTVVTARRRDGQDFHYLLQVMKQLSSIVRSCGERRCAEVLLCDVESGPQENQDAKLLEPHFKVIRHSGQEQRGDWRQINTFEKEKRDYTFCLRKGWELFKPKNVVVLEDDALPRRDFFTIIRNLLSRRFARHTLYIKLYHPERLQRYLNPEPYRILEWVGLGLVTATALLLMFSYWNPCSFSFSLSVSHLLFFTLYFMAAAELMGRHYLLEARRISPQLYAVSPATECCTPAMLFPGNASLRVAKYLDGTFCYKGNAKDIALYHISRTIPAERSHSVEPNLISHIGAFSSVRPNPYRPRLL
;
A
#
# COMPACT_ATOMS: atom_id res chain seq x y z
N MET A 1 17.09 30.61 96.82
CA MET A 1 16.70 29.50 97.72
C MET A 1 15.64 28.68 97.01
N LEU A 2 15.96 27.39 96.78
CA LEU A 2 15.11 26.24 96.39
C LEU A 2 14.44 26.28 94.98
N LEU A 3 14.86 25.47 94.00
CA LEU A 3 14.62 24.00 93.78
C LEU A 3 13.12 23.71 93.51
N ALA A 4 12.66 22.87 92.56
CA ALA A 4 13.22 22.01 91.51
C ALA A 4 12.04 21.38 90.70
N ALA A 5 12.33 20.90 89.47
CA ALA A 5 11.78 19.69 88.81
C ALA A 5 10.26 19.58 88.51
N CYS A 6 9.72 18.89 87.50
CA CYS A 6 10.17 18.22 86.28
C CYS A 6 8.90 17.71 85.54
N PHE A 7 9.06 17.35 84.25
CA PHE A 7 8.30 16.37 83.46
C PHE A 7 7.07 16.77 82.58
N HIS A 8 7.37 16.81 81.27
CA HIS A 8 6.66 16.32 80.07
C HIS A 8 5.16 16.62 79.82
N SER A 9 4.88 17.31 78.70
CA SER A 9 4.51 16.68 77.41
C SER A 9 4.33 17.75 76.32
N VAL A 10 5.18 17.73 75.27
CA VAL A 10 4.84 17.31 73.89
C VAL A 10 3.85 18.23 73.17
N PHE A 11 4.36 19.13 72.32
CA PHE A 11 3.92 19.42 70.94
C PHE A 11 4.48 20.77 70.47
N SER A 12 5.73 20.78 70.02
CA SER A 12 6.29 21.84 69.17
C SER A 12 6.64 21.23 67.81
N SER A 13 5.67 21.25 66.91
CA SER A 13 5.85 20.87 65.51
C SER A 13 6.36 22.08 64.71
N PRO A 14 7.50 21.99 63.99
CA PRO A 14 7.97 23.09 63.15
C PRO A 14 7.17 23.19 61.84
N PRO A 15 6.93 24.41 61.31
CA PRO A 15 6.24 24.62 60.05
C PRO A 15 7.27 24.50 58.90
N GLN A 16 7.82 23.31 58.65
CA GLN A 16 8.81 23.14 57.57
C GLN A 16 8.60 21.95 56.64
N ARG A 17 7.53 21.14 56.82
CA ARG A 17 7.24 20.02 55.90
C ARG A 17 6.21 20.29 54.80
N LYS A 18 5.57 21.48 54.77
CA LYS A 18 4.59 21.82 53.72
C LYS A 18 5.16 22.68 52.57
N ALA A 19 6.36 23.27 52.73
CA ALA A 19 6.96 24.11 51.69
C ALA A 19 7.71 23.31 50.60
N PHE A 20 8.18 22.09 50.90
CA PHE A 20 9.01 21.32 49.97
C PHE A 20 8.18 20.60 48.88
N LEU A 21 6.93 20.23 49.18
CA LEU A 21 6.03 19.58 48.21
C LEU A 21 5.23 20.60 47.36
N SER A 22 5.17 21.86 47.78
CA SER A 22 4.38 22.92 47.10
C SER A 22 5.17 23.70 46.05
N GLN A 23 6.51 23.57 45.98
CA GLN A 23 7.33 24.27 44.98
C GLN A 23 7.48 23.50 43.65
N HIS A 24 7.13 22.21 43.59
CA HIS A 24 7.29 21.38 42.40
C HIS A 24 6.06 21.31 41.48
N LEU A 25 4.93 21.90 41.85
CA LEU A 25 3.73 21.99 41.01
C LEU A 25 3.42 23.45 40.61
N ARG A 26 4.41 24.14 40.04
CA ARG A 26 4.09 25.31 39.22
C ARG A 26 3.62 24.81 37.85
N TRP A 27 2.36 25.06 37.54
CA TRP A 27 1.74 24.90 36.20
C TRP A 27 2.51 25.62 35.07
N SER A 28 3.53 26.43 35.41
CA SER A 28 4.45 27.08 34.48
C SER A 28 5.74 26.30 34.17
N SER A 29 5.93 25.10 34.72
CA SER A 29 7.11 24.28 34.38
C SER A 29 7.01 23.69 32.97
N CYS A 30 8.09 23.75 32.19
CA CYS A 30 8.16 23.18 30.84
C CYS A 30 7.75 21.70 30.80
N LEU A 31 8.09 20.94 31.84
CA LEU A 31 7.67 19.53 31.96
C LEU A 31 6.16 19.37 32.10
N ALA A 32 5.50 20.22 32.90
CA ALA A 32 4.05 20.21 33.01
C ALA A 32 3.39 20.59 31.67
N GLN A 33 3.93 21.59 30.95
CA GLN A 33 3.44 21.97 29.62
C GLN A 33 3.60 20.81 28.61
N ALA A 34 4.76 20.14 28.58
CA ALA A 34 5.02 18.99 27.72
C ALA A 34 4.11 17.80 28.02
N LEU A 35 3.84 17.54 29.31
CA LEU A 35 2.93 16.49 29.74
C LEU A 35 1.48 16.81 29.36
N VAL A 36 1.02 18.03 29.63
CA VAL A 36 -0.32 18.49 29.25
C VAL A 36 -0.50 18.41 27.72
N LEU A 37 0.48 18.88 26.94
CA LEU A 37 0.46 18.78 25.49
C LEU A 37 0.35 17.32 25.04
N SER A 38 1.19 16.43 25.58
CA SER A 38 1.16 15.01 25.25
C SER A 38 -0.20 14.37 25.58
N VAL A 39 -0.76 14.64 26.76
CA VAL A 39 -2.07 14.11 27.16
C VAL A 39 -3.17 14.62 26.23
N ILE A 40 -3.21 15.92 25.96
CA ILE A 40 -4.20 16.50 25.06
C ILE A 40 -4.06 15.88 23.66
N THR A 41 -2.85 15.78 23.12
CA THR A 41 -2.65 15.24 21.77
C THR A 41 -2.98 13.76 21.69
N PHE A 42 -2.37 12.92 22.52
CA PHE A 42 -2.43 11.46 22.38
C PHE A 42 -3.67 10.84 23.04
N CYS A 43 -4.31 11.52 24.00
CA CYS A 43 -5.47 10.97 24.71
C CYS A 43 -6.78 11.66 24.33
N ILE A 44 -6.75 12.83 23.67
CA ILE A 44 -7.96 13.56 23.28
C ILE A 44 -7.98 13.81 21.77
N VAL A 45 -7.04 14.62 21.24
CA VAL A 45 -7.09 15.10 19.85
C VAL A 45 -6.94 13.96 18.85
N LEU A 46 -5.86 13.16 18.92
CA LEU A 46 -5.64 12.07 17.98
C LEU A 46 -6.72 10.98 18.06
N PRO A 47 -7.17 10.53 19.24
CA PRO A 47 -8.34 9.65 19.32
C PRO A 47 -9.57 10.21 18.60
N LEU A 48 -9.95 11.47 18.87
CA LEU A 48 -11.14 12.08 18.27
C LEU A 48 -10.99 12.27 16.75
N CYS A 49 -9.81 12.69 16.28
CA CYS A 49 -9.58 12.93 14.86
C CYS A 49 -9.35 11.63 14.05
N CYS A 50 -8.77 10.59 14.66
CA CYS A 50 -8.31 9.40 13.96
C CYS A 50 -9.17 8.15 14.22
N HIS A 51 -10.21 8.21 15.06
CA HIS A 51 -11.07 7.04 15.36
C HIS A 51 -11.74 6.36 14.15
N HIS A 52 -11.94 7.08 13.05
CA HIS A 52 -12.57 6.57 11.82
C HIS A 52 -11.54 6.20 10.73
N LEU A 53 -10.25 6.42 10.99
CA LEU A 53 -9.17 6.14 10.04
C LEU A 53 -8.72 4.67 10.18
N LEU A 54 -9.13 3.82 9.23
CA LEU A 54 -8.92 2.36 9.23
C LEU A 54 -7.50 1.90 9.64
N TYR A 55 -6.46 2.63 9.24
CA TYR A 55 -5.06 2.26 9.46
C TYR A 55 -4.40 2.97 10.66
N SER A 56 -5.14 3.84 11.36
CA SER A 56 -4.68 4.47 12.60
C SER A 56 -4.71 3.48 13.78
N TYR A 57 -3.86 3.69 14.77
CA TYR A 57 -3.92 2.99 16.06
C TYR A 57 -5.19 3.31 16.86
N TYR A 58 -5.81 4.46 16.61
CA TYR A 58 -7.04 4.88 17.28
C TYR A 58 -8.31 4.37 16.62
N PHE A 59 -8.21 3.62 15.51
CA PHE A 59 -9.38 3.12 14.80
C PHE A 59 -10.31 2.30 15.70
N ALA A 60 -11.54 2.78 15.88
CA ALA A 60 -12.52 2.12 16.73
C ALA A 60 -13.19 0.95 16.00
N LYS A 61 -12.48 -0.17 15.89
CA LYS A 61 -12.89 -1.37 15.15
C LYS A 61 -14.32 -1.82 15.46
N PHE A 62 -14.73 -1.82 16.73
CA PHE A 62 -16.07 -2.28 17.11
C PHE A 62 -17.19 -1.40 16.54
N MET A 63 -16.93 -0.10 16.36
CA MET A 63 -17.92 0.86 15.87
C MET A 63 -17.98 0.89 14.34
N TYR A 64 -16.82 0.80 13.68
CA TYR A 64 -16.71 1.13 12.27
C TYR A 64 -16.38 -0.04 11.35
N LEU A 65 -15.74 -1.12 11.83
CA LEU A 65 -15.20 -2.13 10.91
C LEU A 65 -16.28 -2.82 10.10
N GLU A 66 -17.38 -3.24 10.74
CA GLU A 66 -18.48 -3.92 10.05
C GLU A 66 -19.17 -2.96 9.07
N SER A 67 -19.57 -1.78 9.53
CA SER A 67 -20.27 -0.80 8.69
C SER A 67 -19.42 -0.32 7.51
N MET A 68 -18.13 -0.03 7.73
CA MET A 68 -17.21 0.34 6.65
C MET A 68 -16.99 -0.82 5.67
N SER A 69 -16.93 -2.07 6.16
CA SER A 69 -16.79 -3.24 5.29
C SER A 69 -18.03 -3.43 4.41
N GLU A 70 -19.23 -3.35 4.99
CA GLU A 70 -20.50 -3.44 4.24
C GLU A 70 -20.64 -2.30 3.22
N VAL A 71 -20.32 -1.06 3.60
CA VAL A 71 -20.32 0.08 2.66
C VAL A 71 -19.34 -0.16 1.51
N THR A 72 -18.12 -0.62 1.81
CA THR A 72 -17.12 -0.88 0.76
C THR A 72 -17.55 -2.03 -0.16
N LEU A 73 -18.16 -3.08 0.39
CA LEU A 73 -18.71 -4.18 -0.41
C LEU A 73 -19.85 -3.71 -1.29
N GLN A 74 -20.77 -2.91 -0.76
CA GLN A 74 -21.88 -2.36 -1.52
C GLN A 74 -21.40 -1.44 -2.65
N GLU A 75 -20.43 -0.56 -2.37
CA GLU A 75 -19.81 0.30 -3.39
C GLU A 75 -19.09 -0.53 -4.46
N SER A 76 -18.34 -1.56 -4.04
CA SER A 76 -17.64 -2.45 -4.97
C SER A 76 -18.61 -3.26 -5.84
N LEU A 77 -19.74 -3.70 -5.28
CA LEU A 77 -20.78 -4.40 -6.02
C LEU A 77 -21.42 -3.47 -7.04
N GLN A 78 -21.78 -2.25 -6.63
CA GLN A 78 -22.35 -1.25 -7.52
C GLN A 78 -21.39 -0.90 -8.67
N GLN A 79 -20.11 -0.68 -8.37
CA GLN A 79 -19.08 -0.44 -9.39
C GLN A 79 -18.91 -1.63 -10.34
N GLY A 80 -19.01 -2.85 -9.82
CA GLY A 80 -19.02 -4.10 -10.59
C GLY A 80 -20.17 -4.16 -11.59
N GLN A 81 -21.39 -3.91 -11.12
CA GLN A 81 -22.59 -3.88 -11.97
C GLN A 81 -22.55 -2.73 -13.00
N ASP A 82 -21.99 -1.58 -12.63
CA ASP A 82 -21.75 -0.46 -13.54
C ASP A 82 -20.69 -0.79 -14.61
N ALA A 83 -19.72 -1.63 -14.28
CA ALA A 83 -18.74 -2.12 -15.24
C ALA A 83 -19.33 -3.17 -16.17
N LEU A 84 -20.14 -4.10 -15.64
CA LEU A 84 -20.87 -5.07 -16.44
C LEU A 84 -21.76 -4.39 -17.49
N ARG A 85 -22.61 -3.44 -17.07
CA ARG A 85 -23.47 -2.67 -17.98
C ARG A 85 -22.66 -1.88 -19.01
N PHE A 86 -21.53 -1.30 -18.62
CA PHE A 86 -20.65 -0.58 -19.53
C PHE A 86 -20.13 -1.48 -20.67
N TRP A 87 -19.70 -2.70 -20.37
CA TRP A 87 -19.19 -3.63 -21.38
C TRP A 87 -20.29 -4.29 -22.20
N GLN A 88 -21.44 -4.63 -21.59
CA GLN A 88 -22.59 -5.18 -22.33
C GLN A 88 -23.17 -4.18 -23.34
N ASN A 89 -23.24 -2.90 -22.98
CA ASN A 89 -23.75 -1.83 -23.86
C ASN A 89 -22.70 -1.33 -24.86
N GLY A 90 -21.45 -1.80 -24.77
CA GLY A 90 -20.26 -1.26 -25.44
C GLY A 90 -20.18 -1.49 -26.95
N SER A 91 -21.16 -2.14 -27.58
CA SER A 91 -21.23 -2.29 -29.04
C SER A 91 -21.32 -0.95 -29.79
N VAL A 92 -21.68 0.16 -29.12
CA VAL A 92 -21.87 1.49 -29.72
C VAL A 92 -20.61 2.39 -29.67
N PHE A 93 -19.59 2.07 -28.86
CA PHE A 93 -18.36 2.89 -28.72
C PHE A 93 -17.12 2.28 -29.40
N ALA A 94 -17.34 1.41 -30.38
CA ALA A 94 -16.38 0.56 -31.05
C ALA A 94 -15.38 1.25 -32.02
N SER A 95 -15.10 2.56 -31.90
CA SER A 95 -14.12 3.21 -32.80
C SER A 95 -12.65 3.05 -32.35
N SER A 96 -12.39 2.40 -31.22
CA SER A 96 -11.03 2.12 -30.74
C SER A 96 -10.95 0.75 -30.06
N THR A 97 -11.04 -0.31 -30.85
CA THR A 97 -10.73 -1.68 -30.40
C THR A 97 -9.27 -1.75 -29.94
N PHE A 98 -9.04 -2.24 -28.72
CA PHE A 98 -7.70 -2.63 -28.24
C PHE A 98 -7.29 -4.00 -28.79
N SER A 99 -8.11 -4.59 -29.65
CA SER A 99 -7.85 -5.84 -30.36
C SER A 99 -6.69 -5.70 -31.35
N ASP A 100 -6.56 -4.53 -31.99
CA ASP A 100 -5.41 -4.17 -32.82
C ASP A 100 -4.32 -3.58 -31.93
N VAL A 101 -3.42 -4.47 -31.49
CA VAL A 101 -2.30 -4.16 -30.60
C VAL A 101 -1.04 -3.93 -31.44
N ALA A 102 -0.34 -2.83 -31.18
CA ALA A 102 0.92 -2.53 -31.86
C ALA A 102 2.01 -3.55 -31.52
N LEU A 103 2.83 -3.92 -32.52
CA LEU A 103 4.07 -4.65 -32.30
C LEU A 103 5.13 -3.71 -31.70
N HIS A 104 5.89 -4.20 -30.71
CA HIS A 104 6.92 -3.47 -29.98
C HIS A 104 6.44 -2.21 -29.22
N PRO A 105 5.38 -2.29 -28.40
CA PRO A 105 4.90 -1.13 -27.66
C PRO A 105 5.89 -0.71 -26.57
N GLU A 106 5.90 0.58 -26.20
CA GLU A 106 6.74 1.07 -25.10
C GLU A 106 6.37 0.42 -23.76
N LEU A 107 5.08 0.17 -23.56
CA LEU A 107 4.52 -0.41 -22.35
C LEU A 107 3.39 -1.38 -22.71
N LEU A 108 3.47 -2.61 -22.20
CA LEU A 108 2.38 -3.59 -22.24
C LEU A 108 1.84 -3.79 -20.83
N VAL A 109 0.54 -3.62 -20.65
CA VAL A 109 -0.18 -3.99 -19.42
C VAL A 109 -0.82 -5.36 -19.64
N THR A 110 -0.39 -6.36 -18.89
CA THR A 110 -0.99 -7.70 -18.88
C THR A 110 -1.84 -7.85 -17.62
N VAL A 111 -3.14 -8.03 -17.79
CA VAL A 111 -4.07 -8.31 -16.68
C VAL A 111 -4.24 -9.82 -16.57
N VAL A 112 -3.92 -10.40 -15.42
CA VAL A 112 -4.06 -11.83 -15.15
C VAL A 112 -5.37 -12.07 -14.41
N THR A 113 -6.20 -12.97 -14.93
CA THR A 113 -7.50 -13.30 -14.34
C THR A 113 -7.73 -14.80 -14.31
N ALA A 114 -8.49 -15.24 -13.31
CA ALA A 114 -9.08 -16.56 -13.24
C ALA A 114 -10.53 -16.39 -12.75
N ARG A 115 -11.37 -17.38 -13.00
CA ARG A 115 -12.77 -17.28 -12.58
C ARG A 115 -12.87 -17.29 -11.06
N ARG A 116 -13.58 -16.32 -10.51
CA ARG A 116 -14.02 -16.33 -9.11
C ARG A 116 -15.30 -17.16 -8.97
N ARG A 117 -15.34 -18.05 -7.99
CA ARG A 117 -16.56 -18.78 -7.61
C ARG A 117 -17.41 -17.95 -6.66
N ASP A 118 -16.77 -17.38 -5.64
CA ASP A 118 -17.40 -16.48 -4.69
C ASP A 118 -17.21 -15.03 -5.14
N GLY A 119 -18.22 -14.18 -4.92
CA GLY A 119 -18.14 -12.78 -5.31
C GLY A 119 -18.15 -12.54 -6.82
N GLN A 120 -18.74 -13.46 -7.61
CA GLN A 120 -18.85 -13.31 -9.07
C GLN A 120 -19.55 -12.00 -9.47
N ASP A 121 -20.57 -11.59 -8.71
CA ASP A 121 -21.38 -10.39 -8.98
C ASP A 121 -20.58 -9.07 -8.83
N PHE A 122 -19.38 -9.12 -8.25
CA PHE A 122 -18.52 -7.94 -8.08
C PHE A 122 -17.76 -7.59 -9.35
N HIS A 123 -17.59 -8.52 -10.30
CA HIS A 123 -16.97 -8.27 -11.60
C HIS A 123 -15.65 -7.47 -11.54
N TYR A 124 -14.73 -7.82 -10.62
CA TYR A 124 -13.49 -7.06 -10.40
C TYR A 124 -12.70 -6.85 -11.70
N LEU A 125 -12.61 -7.88 -12.54
CA LEU A 125 -11.93 -7.79 -13.83
C LEU A 125 -12.56 -6.69 -14.70
N LEU A 126 -13.89 -6.66 -14.80
CA LEU A 126 -14.58 -5.65 -15.61
C LEU A 126 -14.33 -4.25 -15.09
N GLN A 127 -14.25 -4.06 -13.77
CA GLN A 127 -13.91 -2.78 -13.14
C GLN A 127 -12.50 -2.32 -13.51
N VAL A 128 -11.50 -3.21 -13.35
CA VAL A 128 -10.09 -2.94 -13.71
C VAL A 128 -9.99 -2.57 -15.19
N MET A 129 -10.64 -3.35 -16.06
CA MET A 129 -10.59 -3.14 -17.50
C MET A 129 -11.31 -1.85 -17.92
N LYS A 130 -12.44 -1.51 -17.29
CA LYS A 130 -13.15 -0.23 -17.52
C LYS A 130 -12.24 0.94 -17.18
N GLN A 131 -11.60 0.91 -16.01
CA GLN A 131 -10.65 1.94 -15.58
C GLN A 131 -9.46 2.04 -16.53
N LEU A 132 -8.82 0.93 -16.89
CA LEU A 132 -7.72 0.87 -17.87
C LEU A 132 -8.14 1.48 -19.21
N SER A 133 -9.32 1.10 -19.74
CA SER A 133 -9.81 1.63 -21.01
C SER A 133 -10.00 3.16 -20.97
N SER A 134 -10.39 3.71 -19.82
CA SER A 134 -10.54 5.14 -19.61
C SER A 134 -9.17 5.85 -19.55
N ILE A 135 -8.24 5.32 -18.75
CA ILE A 135 -6.93 5.96 -18.57
C ILE A 135 -5.99 5.79 -19.76
N VAL A 136 -6.15 4.75 -20.59
CA VAL A 136 -5.38 4.63 -21.85
C VAL A 136 -5.90 5.64 -22.88
N ARG A 137 -7.21 5.85 -22.96
CA ARG A 137 -7.82 6.84 -23.88
C ARG A 137 -7.47 8.28 -23.52
N SER A 138 -7.25 8.58 -22.24
CA SER A 138 -6.85 9.93 -21.81
C SER A 138 -5.41 10.29 -22.17
N CYS A 139 -4.62 9.36 -22.73
CA CYS A 139 -3.22 9.60 -23.11
C CYS A 139 -3.02 10.37 -24.43
N GLY A 140 -4.10 10.78 -25.10
CA GLY A 140 -4.05 11.57 -26.34
C GLY A 140 -4.07 10.69 -27.61
N GLU A 141 -3.51 11.19 -28.71
CA GLU A 141 -3.53 10.52 -30.02
C GLU A 141 -2.76 9.19 -30.04
N ARG A 142 -1.72 9.06 -29.20
CA ARG A 142 -0.96 7.81 -29.04
C ARG A 142 -1.33 7.15 -27.72
N ARG A 143 -1.67 5.86 -27.78
CA ARG A 143 -1.88 5.03 -26.60
C ARG A 143 -0.59 5.04 -25.75
N CYS A 144 -0.73 5.28 -24.46
CA CYS A 144 0.39 5.21 -23.51
C CYS A 144 0.78 3.77 -23.15
N ALA A 145 -0.11 2.81 -23.40
CA ALA A 145 0.16 1.39 -23.23
C ALA A 145 -0.78 0.56 -24.10
N GLU A 146 -0.33 -0.63 -24.45
CA GLU A 146 -1.20 -1.69 -24.95
C GLU A 146 -1.69 -2.56 -23.79
N VAL A 147 -2.88 -3.15 -23.92
CA VAL A 147 -3.51 -3.95 -22.87
C VAL A 147 -3.80 -5.35 -23.38
N LEU A 148 -3.32 -6.35 -22.63
CA LEU A 148 -3.49 -7.78 -22.88
C LEU A 148 -4.22 -8.41 -21.69
N LEU A 149 -5.24 -9.22 -21.97
CA LEU A 149 -5.90 -10.03 -20.97
C LEU A 149 -5.37 -11.46 -21.01
N CYS A 150 -4.90 -11.97 -19.87
CA CYS A 150 -4.44 -13.33 -19.70
C CYS A 150 -5.41 -14.11 -18.80
N ASP A 151 -6.27 -14.91 -19.43
CA ASP A 151 -7.25 -15.74 -18.74
C ASP A 151 -6.65 -17.13 -18.49
N VAL A 152 -6.35 -17.40 -17.21
CA VAL A 152 -5.69 -18.63 -16.75
C VAL A 152 -6.68 -19.60 -16.08
N GLU A 153 -7.96 -19.45 -16.40
CA GLU A 153 -8.99 -20.40 -15.96
C GLU A 153 -8.70 -21.80 -16.49
N SER A 154 -8.71 -22.77 -15.58
CA SER A 154 -8.39 -24.18 -15.86
C SER A 154 -9.54 -25.14 -15.51
N GLY A 155 -10.64 -24.63 -14.98
CA GLY A 155 -11.84 -25.38 -14.65
C GLY A 155 -12.73 -25.66 -15.88
N PRO A 156 -13.79 -26.46 -15.70
CA PRO A 156 -14.70 -26.85 -16.79
C PRO A 156 -15.62 -25.71 -17.25
N GLN A 157 -15.67 -24.62 -16.50
CA GLN A 157 -16.56 -23.49 -16.74
C GLN A 157 -15.73 -22.27 -17.09
N GLU A 158 -16.11 -21.59 -18.17
CA GLU A 158 -15.41 -20.42 -18.70
C GLU A 158 -15.50 -19.20 -17.75
N ASN A 159 -14.47 -18.34 -17.83
CA ASN A 159 -14.47 -17.03 -17.20
C ASN A 159 -15.36 -16.06 -17.99
N GLN A 160 -16.57 -15.80 -17.47
CA GLN A 160 -17.59 -14.99 -18.15
C GLN A 160 -17.15 -13.54 -18.37
N ASP A 161 -16.47 -12.93 -17.40
CA ASP A 161 -15.96 -11.57 -17.51
C ASP A 161 -14.90 -11.48 -18.62
N ALA A 162 -13.99 -12.45 -18.67
CA ALA A 162 -12.97 -12.50 -19.72
C ALA A 162 -13.60 -12.69 -21.12
N LYS A 163 -14.63 -13.54 -21.22
CA LYS A 163 -15.38 -13.77 -22.47
C LYS A 163 -16.07 -12.50 -22.96
N LEU A 164 -16.68 -11.72 -22.06
CA LEU A 164 -17.31 -10.44 -22.40
C LEU A 164 -16.29 -9.42 -22.94
N LEU A 165 -15.03 -9.50 -22.54
CA LEU A 165 -13.96 -8.59 -22.94
C LEU A 165 -13.25 -8.99 -24.24
N GLU A 166 -13.44 -10.20 -24.75
CA GLU A 166 -12.81 -10.69 -25.99
C GLU A 166 -13.02 -9.82 -27.23
N PRO A 167 -14.21 -9.22 -27.46
CA PRO A 167 -14.39 -8.33 -28.60
C PRO A 167 -13.56 -7.04 -28.51
N HIS A 168 -13.14 -6.67 -27.30
CA HIS A 168 -12.51 -5.38 -27.02
C HIS A 168 -11.00 -5.46 -26.83
N PHE A 169 -10.48 -6.58 -26.33
CA PHE A 169 -9.08 -6.77 -25.98
C PHE A 169 -8.56 -8.09 -26.51
N LYS A 170 -7.24 -8.16 -26.77
CA LYS A 170 -6.60 -9.45 -27.01
C LYS A 170 -6.63 -10.29 -25.73
N VAL A 171 -7.24 -11.47 -25.83
CA VAL A 171 -7.27 -12.46 -24.73
C VAL A 171 -6.37 -13.64 -25.08
N ILE A 172 -5.53 -14.05 -24.14
CA ILE A 172 -4.71 -15.26 -24.23
C ILE A 172 -5.13 -16.26 -23.15
N ARG A 173 -5.04 -17.55 -23.50
CA ARG A 173 -5.37 -18.69 -22.63
C ARG A 173 -4.34 -19.79 -22.81
N HIS A 174 -4.22 -20.65 -21.81
CA HIS A 174 -3.47 -21.89 -21.95
C HIS A 174 -4.03 -22.71 -23.10
N SER A 175 -3.16 -23.24 -23.96
CA SER A 175 -3.54 -24.19 -25.00
C SER A 175 -3.95 -25.54 -24.41
N GLY A 176 -4.70 -26.35 -25.15
CA GLY A 176 -5.14 -27.68 -24.70
C GLY A 176 -3.98 -28.64 -24.37
N GLN A 177 -2.79 -28.43 -24.94
CA GLN A 177 -1.58 -29.19 -24.59
C GLN A 177 -0.93 -28.67 -23.30
N GLU A 178 -0.91 -27.35 -23.11
CA GLU A 178 -0.44 -26.72 -21.87
C GLU A 178 -1.34 -27.11 -20.69
N GLN A 179 -2.68 -27.20 -20.87
CA GLN A 179 -3.64 -27.64 -19.85
C GLN A 179 -3.61 -29.15 -19.52
N ARG A 180 -3.03 -29.99 -20.39
CA ARG A 180 -2.91 -31.45 -20.17
C ARG A 180 -1.71 -31.86 -19.32
N GLY A 181 -0.83 -30.91 -18.98
CA GLY A 181 0.18 -31.13 -17.93
C GLY A 181 -0.48 -31.52 -16.59
N ASP A 182 0.31 -31.99 -15.64
CA ASP A 182 -0.16 -32.55 -14.36
C ASP A 182 -0.77 -31.51 -13.37
N TRP A 183 -1.61 -30.59 -13.87
CA TRP A 183 -2.28 -29.52 -13.13
C TRP A 183 -3.21 -30.04 -12.04
N ARG A 184 -3.63 -31.32 -12.13
CA ARG A 184 -4.50 -31.95 -11.13
C ARG A 184 -3.76 -32.30 -9.83
N GLN A 185 -2.43 -32.35 -9.84
CA GLN A 185 -1.62 -32.69 -8.65
C GLN A 185 -0.78 -31.54 -8.09
N ILE A 186 -0.76 -30.37 -8.73
CA ILE A 186 0.03 -29.25 -8.23
C ILE A 186 -0.74 -28.44 -7.19
N ASN A 187 0.00 -27.96 -6.18
CA ASN A 187 -0.59 -27.09 -5.16
C ASN A 187 -0.93 -25.72 -5.75
N THR A 188 -1.85 -25.03 -5.07
CA THR A 188 -2.36 -23.73 -5.47
C THR A 188 -1.27 -22.65 -5.68
N PHE A 189 -0.23 -22.62 -4.85
CA PHE A 189 0.85 -21.62 -4.95
C PHE A 189 1.72 -21.86 -6.19
N GLU A 190 1.98 -23.13 -6.52
CA GLU A 190 2.68 -23.51 -7.73
C GLU A 190 1.84 -23.21 -8.98
N LYS A 191 0.52 -23.41 -8.93
CA LYS A 191 -0.41 -23.00 -10.00
C LYS A 191 -0.33 -21.49 -10.24
N GLU A 192 -0.50 -20.67 -9.20
CA GLU A 192 -0.41 -19.21 -9.29
C GLU A 192 0.91 -18.75 -9.91
N LYS A 193 2.03 -19.37 -9.52
CA LYS A 193 3.35 -19.08 -10.09
C LYS A 193 3.40 -19.43 -11.58
N ARG A 194 2.97 -20.62 -11.98
CA ARG A 194 3.02 -21.06 -13.38
C ARG A 194 2.13 -20.19 -14.28
N ASP A 195 0.93 -19.88 -13.83
CA ASP A 195 0.01 -18.98 -14.52
C ASP A 195 0.64 -17.60 -14.73
N TYR A 196 1.29 -17.06 -13.69
CA TYR A 196 2.02 -15.79 -13.77
C TYR A 196 3.15 -15.84 -14.81
N THR A 197 3.97 -16.90 -14.79
CA THR A 197 5.08 -17.07 -15.76
C THR A 197 4.59 -17.26 -17.20
N PHE A 198 3.46 -17.96 -17.38
CA PHE A 198 2.80 -18.14 -18.67
C PHE A 198 2.39 -16.79 -19.25
N CYS A 199 1.69 -15.96 -18.47
CA CYS A 199 1.24 -14.64 -18.92
C CYS A 199 2.43 -13.72 -19.27
N LEU A 200 3.50 -13.72 -18.48
CA LEU A 200 4.72 -12.96 -18.78
C LEU A 200 5.34 -13.36 -20.12
N ARG A 201 5.46 -14.66 -20.38
CA ARG A 201 6.07 -15.17 -21.62
C ARG A 201 5.20 -14.90 -22.83
N LYS A 202 3.92 -15.26 -22.78
CA LYS A 202 3.00 -15.05 -23.91
C LYS A 202 2.85 -13.58 -24.25
N GLY A 203 2.76 -12.69 -23.26
CA GLY A 203 2.75 -11.25 -23.50
C GLY A 203 4.01 -10.76 -24.20
N TRP A 204 5.19 -11.26 -23.80
CA TRP A 204 6.44 -10.92 -24.45
C TRP A 204 6.57 -11.50 -25.86
N GLU A 205 6.22 -12.78 -26.05
CA GLU A 205 6.28 -13.47 -27.34
C GLU A 205 5.43 -12.80 -28.41
N LEU A 206 4.22 -12.37 -28.04
CA LEU A 206 3.27 -11.75 -28.97
C LEU A 206 3.62 -10.31 -29.33
N PHE A 207 4.10 -9.52 -28.37
CA PHE A 207 4.20 -8.06 -28.54
C PHE A 207 5.62 -7.53 -28.53
N LYS A 208 6.60 -8.26 -27.98
CA LYS A 208 7.99 -7.81 -27.78
C LYS A 208 8.09 -6.38 -27.20
N PRO A 209 7.38 -6.09 -26.09
CA PRO A 209 7.28 -4.74 -25.54
C PRO A 209 8.61 -4.24 -24.97
N LYS A 210 8.78 -2.94 -24.79
CA LYS A 210 9.97 -2.42 -24.10
C LYS A 210 9.89 -2.61 -22.57
N ASN A 211 8.69 -2.52 -22.01
CA ASN A 211 8.43 -2.70 -20.58
C ASN A 211 7.10 -3.42 -20.38
N VAL A 212 6.96 -4.18 -19.30
CA VAL A 212 5.74 -4.94 -18.99
C VAL A 212 5.23 -4.54 -17.62
N VAL A 213 3.94 -4.23 -17.51
CA VAL A 213 3.21 -4.16 -16.24
C VAL A 213 2.33 -5.39 -16.16
N VAL A 214 2.36 -6.09 -15.03
CA VAL A 214 1.40 -7.15 -14.72
C VAL A 214 0.48 -6.67 -13.62
N LEU A 215 -0.82 -6.76 -13.86
CA LEU A 215 -1.88 -6.49 -12.89
C LEU A 215 -2.66 -7.79 -12.63
N GLU A 216 -3.03 -8.02 -11.39
CA GLU A 216 -4.09 -8.97 -11.04
C GLU A 216 -5.45 -8.31 -11.33
N ASP A 217 -6.49 -9.12 -11.49
CA ASP A 217 -7.82 -8.68 -11.94
C ASP A 217 -8.63 -7.91 -10.88
N ASP A 218 -8.07 -7.71 -9.69
CA ASP A 218 -8.57 -6.86 -8.61
C ASP A 218 -7.60 -5.72 -8.24
N ALA A 219 -6.62 -5.42 -9.10
CA ALA A 219 -5.69 -4.31 -8.93
C ALA A 219 -6.14 -3.08 -9.74
N LEU A 220 -7.02 -2.26 -9.17
CA LEU A 220 -7.62 -1.10 -9.84
C LEU A 220 -6.63 0.06 -10.01
N PRO A 221 -6.24 0.46 -11.24
CA PRO A 221 -5.26 1.51 -11.44
C PRO A 221 -5.79 2.92 -11.14
N ARG A 222 -4.95 3.75 -10.51
CA ARG A 222 -5.25 5.17 -10.27
C ARG A 222 -5.28 5.97 -11.59
N ARG A 223 -5.89 7.16 -11.59
CA ARG A 223 -6.01 8.01 -12.80
C ARG A 223 -4.66 8.49 -13.34
N ASP A 224 -3.69 8.69 -12.46
CA ASP A 224 -2.32 9.14 -12.77
C ASP A 224 -1.36 7.99 -13.13
N PHE A 225 -1.85 6.74 -13.19
CA PHE A 225 -1.04 5.52 -13.31
C PHE A 225 0.07 5.62 -14.36
N PHE A 226 -0.26 5.90 -15.62
CA PHE A 226 0.73 5.95 -16.70
C PHE A 226 1.69 7.14 -16.61
N THR A 227 1.26 8.25 -16.00
CA THR A 227 2.13 9.40 -15.77
C THR A 227 3.22 9.03 -14.75
N ILE A 228 2.84 8.33 -13.68
CA ILE A 228 3.81 7.87 -12.68
C ILE A 228 4.71 6.76 -13.25
N ILE A 229 4.17 5.79 -14.01
CA ILE A 229 4.98 4.74 -14.65
C ILE A 229 6.04 5.32 -15.58
N ARG A 230 5.67 6.26 -16.47
CA ARG A 230 6.63 6.95 -17.35
C ARG A 230 7.69 7.68 -16.56
N ASN A 231 7.29 8.36 -15.49
CA ASN A 231 8.23 9.03 -14.59
C ASN A 231 9.23 8.02 -13.97
N LEU A 232 8.76 6.89 -13.43
CA LEU A 232 9.61 5.86 -12.84
C LEU A 232 10.61 5.28 -13.86
N LEU A 233 10.13 4.95 -15.06
CA LEU A 233 10.95 4.40 -16.15
C LEU A 233 11.99 5.40 -16.67
N SER A 234 11.74 6.71 -16.54
CA SER A 234 12.71 7.75 -16.92
C SER A 234 13.90 7.84 -15.97
N ARG A 235 13.78 7.36 -14.72
CA ARG A 235 14.83 7.45 -13.70
C ARG A 235 15.87 6.35 -13.89
N ARG A 236 17.14 6.65 -13.57
CA ARG A 236 18.28 5.73 -13.79
C ARG A 236 18.11 4.35 -13.10
N PHE A 237 17.46 4.30 -11.94
CA PHE A 237 17.29 3.07 -11.17
C PHE A 237 16.54 1.97 -11.95
N ALA A 238 15.57 2.36 -12.79
CA ALA A 238 14.72 1.41 -13.52
C ALA A 238 15.52 0.50 -14.47
N ARG A 239 16.66 0.99 -15.01
CA ARG A 239 17.51 0.22 -15.94
C ARG A 239 18.18 -1.00 -15.31
N HIS A 240 18.35 -0.99 -13.99
CA HIS A 240 19.03 -2.03 -13.23
C HIS A 240 18.09 -2.72 -12.24
N THR A 241 16.80 -2.73 -12.56
CA THR A 241 15.76 -3.27 -11.70
C THR A 241 15.13 -4.51 -12.33
N LEU A 242 15.03 -5.59 -11.56
CA LEU A 242 14.34 -6.82 -11.93
C LEU A 242 12.82 -6.61 -11.90
N TYR A 243 12.30 -5.98 -10.86
CA TYR A 243 10.90 -5.58 -10.79
C TYR A 243 10.68 -4.38 -9.86
N ILE A 244 9.59 -3.66 -10.11
CA ILE A 244 9.11 -2.56 -9.30
C ILE A 244 7.70 -2.92 -8.80
N LYS A 245 7.53 -3.09 -7.49
CA LYS A 245 6.21 -3.27 -6.86
C LYS A 245 5.44 -1.96 -6.89
N LEU A 246 4.23 -2.00 -7.43
CA LEU A 246 3.34 -0.84 -7.54
C LEU A 246 2.29 -0.79 -6.43
N TYR A 247 2.28 -1.80 -5.56
CA TYR A 247 1.39 -1.93 -4.43
C TYR A 247 2.08 -2.63 -3.26
N HIS A 248 1.79 -2.16 -2.06
CA HIS A 248 2.07 -2.86 -0.81
C HIS A 248 0.92 -2.59 0.18
N PRO A 249 0.39 -3.61 0.89
CA PRO A 249 -0.76 -3.43 1.78
C PRO A 249 -0.52 -2.32 2.80
N GLU A 250 -1.47 -1.41 2.92
CA GLU A 250 -1.39 -0.20 3.75
C GLU A 250 -1.17 -0.55 5.23
N ARG A 251 -1.78 -1.64 5.71
CA ARG A 251 -1.61 -2.15 7.07
C ARG A 251 -0.16 -2.56 7.40
N LEU A 252 0.65 -2.86 6.39
CA LEU A 252 2.07 -3.23 6.51
C LEU A 252 3.02 -2.05 6.23
N GLN A 253 2.50 -0.86 5.93
CA GLN A 253 3.30 0.33 5.62
C GLN A 253 3.63 1.20 6.85
N ARG A 254 3.60 0.65 8.08
CA ARG A 254 3.90 1.38 9.33
C ARG A 254 5.39 1.71 9.47
N TYR A 255 5.75 2.69 10.32
CA TYR A 255 7.15 2.97 10.61
C TYR A 255 7.78 1.88 11.48
N LEU A 256 7.01 1.31 12.41
CA LEU A 256 7.40 0.15 13.22
C LEU A 256 7.24 -1.16 12.43
N ASN A 257 7.95 -1.26 11.31
CA ASN A 257 8.09 -2.45 10.48
C ASN A 257 9.57 -2.54 10.03
N PRO A 258 10.13 -3.73 9.72
CA PRO A 258 11.58 -3.99 9.80
C PRO A 258 12.43 -3.32 8.71
N GLU A 259 11.89 -2.41 7.90
CA GLU A 259 12.63 -1.75 6.84
C GLU A 259 13.40 -0.51 7.34
N PRO A 260 14.75 -0.50 7.29
CA PRO A 260 15.56 0.57 7.87
C PRO A 260 15.27 1.98 7.31
N TYR A 261 14.91 2.07 6.03
CA TYR A 261 14.60 3.36 5.40
C TYR A 261 13.36 4.03 6.01
N ARG A 262 12.41 3.25 6.54
CA ARG A 262 11.21 3.78 7.20
C ARG A 262 11.58 4.45 8.52
N ILE A 263 12.52 3.88 9.27
CA ILE A 263 13.04 4.49 10.51
C ILE A 263 13.74 5.82 10.20
N LEU A 264 14.55 5.88 9.13
CA LEU A 264 15.20 7.11 8.72
C LEU A 264 14.20 8.18 8.28
N GLU A 265 13.17 7.80 7.51
CA GLU A 265 12.06 8.69 7.17
C GLU A 265 11.36 9.21 8.43
N TRP A 266 11.11 8.33 9.39
CA TRP A 266 10.41 8.66 10.63
C TRP A 266 11.16 9.68 11.48
N VAL A 267 12.46 9.41 11.71
CA VAL A 267 13.36 10.31 12.44
C VAL A 267 13.52 11.63 11.69
N GLY A 268 13.68 11.59 10.36
CA GLY A 268 13.76 12.79 9.53
C GLY A 268 12.50 13.65 9.61
N LEU A 269 11.33 13.04 9.52
CA LEU A 269 10.04 13.72 9.69
C LEU A 269 9.95 14.36 11.08
N GLY A 270 10.28 13.62 12.14
CA GLY A 270 10.28 14.12 13.51
C GLY A 270 11.22 15.31 13.69
N LEU A 271 12.45 15.23 13.21
CA LEU A 271 13.46 16.29 13.33
C LEU A 271 13.05 17.56 12.57
N VAL A 272 12.60 17.42 11.32
CA VAL A 272 12.20 18.57 10.48
C VAL A 272 10.99 19.27 11.09
N THR A 273 9.98 18.51 11.51
CA THR A 273 8.76 19.08 12.12
C THR A 273 9.02 19.70 13.48
N ALA A 274 9.84 19.07 14.33
CA ALA A 274 10.27 19.62 15.61
C ALA A 274 11.05 20.93 15.44
N THR A 275 12.00 20.96 14.51
CA THR A 275 12.80 22.16 14.22
C THR A 275 11.91 23.29 13.72
N ALA A 276 11.03 23.01 12.75
CA ALA A 276 10.09 23.99 12.22
C ALA A 276 9.19 24.56 13.33
N LEU A 277 8.63 23.71 14.21
CA LEU A 277 7.79 24.15 15.32
C LEU A 277 8.56 25.05 16.31
N LEU A 278 9.77 24.67 16.70
CA LEU A 278 10.57 25.44 17.66
C LEU A 278 11.04 26.78 17.08
N LEU A 279 11.38 26.82 15.78
CA LEU A 279 11.67 28.08 15.08
C LEU A 279 10.43 28.97 15.02
N MET A 280 9.26 28.39 14.73
CA MET A 280 7.99 29.12 14.74
C MET A 280 7.69 29.70 16.12
N PHE A 281 7.89 28.95 17.22
CA PHE A 281 7.72 29.49 18.57
C PHE A 281 8.73 30.57 18.90
N SER A 282 9.96 30.50 18.39
CA SER A 282 10.95 31.56 18.58
C SER A 282 10.54 32.87 17.89
N TYR A 283 9.80 32.79 16.78
CA TYR A 283 9.35 33.96 16.02
C TYR A 283 7.97 34.46 16.46
N TRP A 284 7.06 33.54 16.79
CA TRP A 284 5.69 33.83 17.17
C TRP A 284 5.20 32.84 18.23
N ASN A 285 5.05 33.35 19.46
CA ASN A 285 4.60 32.58 20.62
C ASN A 285 3.34 33.17 21.26
N PRO A 286 2.16 33.04 20.62
CA PRO A 286 0.92 33.66 21.12
C PRO A 286 0.47 33.08 22.47
N CYS A 287 0.85 31.84 22.79
CA CYS A 287 0.42 31.13 23.99
C CYS A 287 1.45 31.17 25.12
N SER A 288 2.55 31.94 24.98
CA SER A 288 3.63 32.03 25.97
C SER A 288 4.20 30.66 26.39
N PHE A 289 4.36 29.74 25.44
CA PHE A 289 4.99 28.44 25.70
C PHE A 289 6.45 28.62 26.12
N SER A 290 6.92 27.81 27.07
CA SER A 290 8.30 27.87 27.57
C SER A 290 9.32 27.12 26.69
N PHE A 291 8.88 26.61 25.53
CA PHE A 291 9.71 25.87 24.60
C PHE A 291 10.63 26.79 23.81
N SER A 292 11.87 26.35 23.65
CA SER A 292 12.96 27.04 22.95
C SER A 292 13.75 26.07 22.08
N LEU A 293 14.61 26.58 21.20
CA LEU A 293 15.49 25.77 20.35
C LEU A 293 16.68 25.17 21.13
N SER A 294 16.39 24.41 22.18
CA SER A 294 17.37 23.65 22.95
C SER A 294 17.39 22.19 22.49
N VAL A 295 18.49 21.48 22.77
CA VAL A 295 18.64 20.06 22.43
C VAL A 295 17.55 19.21 23.10
N SER A 296 17.19 19.50 24.35
CA SER A 296 16.16 18.75 25.09
C SER A 296 14.78 18.93 24.48
N HIS A 297 14.39 20.16 24.11
CA HIS A 297 13.11 20.41 23.47
C HIS A 297 13.06 19.83 22.06
N LEU A 298 14.17 19.91 21.30
CA LEU A 298 14.26 19.32 19.98
C LEU A 298 14.08 17.80 20.05
N LEU A 299 14.75 17.12 20.98
CA LEU A 299 14.59 15.67 21.20
C LEU A 299 13.16 15.32 21.61
N PHE A 300 12.58 16.07 22.56
CA PHE A 300 11.19 15.86 22.98
C PHE A 300 10.23 15.99 21.80
N PHE A 301 10.27 17.08 21.03
CA PHE A 301 9.37 17.29 19.90
C PHE A 301 9.62 16.32 18.76
N THR A 302 10.86 15.90 18.54
CA THR A 302 11.18 14.86 17.55
C THR A 302 10.46 13.56 17.90
N LEU A 303 10.59 13.09 19.15
CA LEU A 303 9.90 11.88 19.62
C LEU A 303 8.39 12.05 19.64
N TYR A 304 7.89 13.24 20.01
CA TYR A 304 6.47 13.57 19.99
C TYR A 304 5.88 13.46 18.57
N PHE A 305 6.51 14.09 17.57
CA PHE A 305 6.04 14.01 16.18
C PHE A 305 6.22 12.63 15.57
N MET A 306 7.29 11.91 15.94
CA MET A 306 7.44 10.51 15.60
C MET A 306 6.24 9.70 16.12
N ALA A 307 5.95 9.78 17.42
CA ALA A 307 4.81 9.07 18.01
C ALA A 307 3.48 9.45 17.34
N ALA A 308 3.24 10.74 17.09
CA ALA A 308 2.03 11.21 16.43
C ALA A 308 1.88 10.63 15.01
N ALA A 309 2.96 10.64 14.23
CA ALA A 309 2.97 10.12 12.86
C ALA A 309 2.70 8.60 12.80
N GLU A 310 3.27 7.83 13.73
CA GLU A 310 3.04 6.38 13.81
C GLU A 310 1.61 6.05 14.25
N LEU A 311 1.10 6.77 15.27
CA LEU A 311 -0.25 6.53 15.80
C LEU A 311 -1.35 6.96 14.83
N MET A 312 -1.16 8.06 14.10
CA MET A 312 -2.07 8.48 13.03
C MET A 312 -2.05 7.49 11.86
N GLY A 313 -0.86 6.97 11.52
CA GLY A 313 -0.64 5.99 10.47
C GLY A 313 0.12 6.57 9.29
N ARG A 314 1.29 5.98 8.99
CA ARG A 314 2.17 6.39 7.88
C ARG A 314 1.47 6.46 6.52
N HIS A 315 0.53 5.57 6.25
CA HIS A 315 -0.19 5.52 4.97
C HIS A 315 -0.81 6.89 4.59
N TYR A 316 -1.43 7.58 5.55
CA TYR A 316 -2.07 8.88 5.28
C TYR A 316 -1.06 9.98 4.95
N LEU A 317 0.15 9.89 5.52
CA LEU A 317 1.25 10.80 5.19
C LEU A 317 1.80 10.53 3.79
N LEU A 318 1.84 9.26 3.36
CA LEU A 318 2.29 8.90 2.02
C LEU A 318 1.39 9.47 0.93
N GLU A 319 0.09 9.61 1.18
CA GLU A 319 -0.84 10.20 0.21
C GLU A 319 -0.48 11.65 -0.15
N ALA A 320 0.19 12.39 0.75
CA ALA A 320 0.68 13.75 0.46
C ALA A 320 1.74 13.77 -0.66
N ARG A 321 2.47 12.67 -0.88
CA ARG A 321 3.44 12.56 -1.97
C ARG A 321 2.79 12.54 -3.36
N ARG A 322 1.47 12.40 -3.44
CA ARG A 322 0.76 12.43 -4.74
C ARG A 322 0.67 13.81 -5.37
N ILE A 323 1.05 14.87 -4.64
CA ILE A 323 1.11 16.25 -5.16
C ILE A 323 1.99 16.33 -6.41
N SER A 324 3.05 15.53 -6.49
CA SER A 324 3.94 15.49 -7.66
C SER A 324 4.51 14.10 -7.88
N PRO A 325 4.64 13.64 -9.15
CA PRO A 325 5.33 12.38 -9.48
C PRO A 325 6.73 12.28 -8.86
N GLN A 326 7.41 13.41 -8.63
CA GLN A 326 8.77 13.43 -8.09
C GLN A 326 8.85 13.09 -6.60
N LEU A 327 7.74 13.22 -5.88
CA LEU A 327 7.66 12.92 -4.46
C LEU A 327 7.39 11.43 -4.19
N TYR A 328 7.07 10.64 -5.22
CA TYR A 328 6.97 9.18 -5.09
C TYR A 328 8.34 8.61 -4.72
N ALA A 329 8.39 7.93 -3.57
CA ALA A 329 9.60 7.29 -3.10
C ALA A 329 9.79 5.95 -3.79
N VAL A 330 11.05 5.63 -4.02
CA VAL A 330 11.51 4.36 -4.54
C VAL A 330 12.39 3.73 -3.48
N SER A 331 11.91 2.64 -2.91
CA SER A 331 12.57 1.93 -1.82
C SER A 331 12.90 0.50 -2.24
N PRO A 332 13.79 -0.23 -1.56
CA PRO A 332 13.98 -1.65 -1.80
C PRO A 332 12.66 -2.42 -1.63
N ALA A 333 12.39 -3.39 -2.51
CA ALA A 333 11.20 -4.20 -2.43
C ALA A 333 11.13 -5.04 -1.13
N THR A 334 9.91 -5.27 -0.65
CA THR A 334 9.60 -6.08 0.54
C THR A 334 9.05 -7.46 0.15
N GLU A 335 8.89 -8.35 1.13
CA GLU A 335 8.50 -9.76 0.95
C GLU A 335 7.11 -9.96 0.33
N CYS A 336 6.09 -9.20 0.78
CA CYS A 336 4.72 -9.46 0.34
C CYS A 336 4.31 -8.79 -0.97
N CYS A 337 3.51 -9.58 -1.69
CA CYS A 337 2.41 -9.21 -2.56
C CYS A 337 2.83 -8.79 -3.98
N THR A 338 2.06 -9.24 -4.98
CA THR A 338 2.28 -9.01 -6.41
C THR A 338 1.05 -8.56 -7.21
N PRO A 339 0.04 -7.87 -6.64
CA PRO A 339 -1.16 -7.51 -7.41
C PRO A 339 -0.85 -6.53 -8.55
N ALA A 340 0.24 -5.75 -8.44
CA ALA A 340 0.71 -4.90 -9.52
C ALA A 340 2.24 -4.80 -9.52
N MET A 341 2.85 -5.17 -10.65
CA MET A 341 4.29 -5.29 -10.84
C MET A 341 4.72 -4.66 -12.17
N LEU A 342 5.77 -3.85 -12.16
CA LEU A 342 6.42 -3.32 -13.36
C LEU A 342 7.77 -4.02 -13.59
N PHE A 343 7.99 -4.49 -14.81
CA PHE A 343 9.19 -5.15 -15.29
C PHE A 343 9.83 -4.32 -16.41
N PRO A 344 10.91 -3.59 -16.12
CA PRO A 344 11.62 -2.79 -17.13
C PRO A 344 12.43 -3.67 -18.10
N GLY A 345 12.43 -3.34 -19.40
CA GLY A 345 13.23 -4.06 -20.39
C GLY A 345 12.88 -5.54 -20.50
N ASN A 346 13.90 -6.39 -20.57
CA ASN A 346 13.76 -7.85 -20.61
C ASN A 346 13.61 -8.50 -19.23
N ALA A 347 13.38 -7.72 -18.16
CA ALA A 347 13.32 -8.25 -16.80
C ALA A 347 12.15 -9.22 -16.59
N SER A 348 11.05 -9.07 -17.33
CA SER A 348 9.90 -9.99 -17.34
C SER A 348 10.32 -11.43 -17.68
N LEU A 349 11.15 -11.60 -18.71
CA LEU A 349 11.67 -12.90 -19.12
C LEU A 349 12.66 -13.49 -18.11
N ARG A 350 13.50 -12.64 -17.50
CA ARG A 350 14.42 -13.09 -16.44
C ARG A 350 13.64 -13.57 -15.23
N VAL A 351 12.63 -12.82 -14.81
CA VAL A 351 11.71 -13.22 -13.73
C VAL A 351 11.03 -14.54 -14.04
N ALA A 352 10.47 -14.72 -15.24
CA ALA A 352 9.86 -15.98 -15.63
C ALA A 352 10.85 -17.15 -15.54
N LYS A 353 12.09 -16.96 -16.00
CA LYS A 353 13.15 -17.97 -15.90
C LYS A 353 13.51 -18.32 -14.45
N TYR A 354 13.62 -17.34 -13.55
CA TYR A 354 13.93 -17.61 -12.15
C TYR A 354 12.79 -18.34 -11.43
N LEU A 355 11.54 -17.94 -11.70
CA LEU A 355 10.36 -18.57 -11.11
C LEU A 355 10.17 -20.01 -11.58
N ASP A 356 10.50 -20.35 -12.83
CA ASP A 356 10.49 -21.74 -13.30
C ASP A 356 11.43 -22.65 -12.49
N GLY A 357 12.58 -22.11 -12.07
CA GLY A 357 13.57 -22.83 -11.26
C GLY A 357 13.18 -22.97 -9.79
N THR A 358 12.06 -22.40 -9.35
CA THR A 358 11.62 -22.40 -7.95
C THR A 358 10.27 -23.09 -7.81
N PHE A 359 10.12 -24.02 -6.87
CA PHE A 359 8.81 -24.62 -6.58
C PHE A 359 8.09 -23.83 -5.48
N CYS A 360 6.85 -23.40 -5.74
CA CYS A 360 6.07 -22.61 -4.80
C CYS A 360 5.17 -23.49 -3.91
N TYR A 361 5.07 -23.11 -2.64
CA TYR A 361 4.24 -23.78 -1.64
C TYR A 361 3.86 -22.80 -0.53
N LYS A 362 3.07 -23.24 0.46
CA LYS A 362 2.64 -22.38 1.57
C LYS A 362 3.87 -21.87 2.35
N GLY A 363 4.02 -20.55 2.42
CA GLY A 363 5.18 -19.89 3.06
C GLY A 363 6.33 -19.56 2.11
N ASN A 364 6.29 -20.08 0.88
CA ASN A 364 7.20 -19.70 -0.22
C ASN A 364 6.40 -19.52 -1.51
N ALA A 365 5.42 -18.61 -1.47
CA ALA A 365 4.61 -18.25 -2.63
C ALA A 365 5.44 -17.40 -3.62
N LYS A 366 4.87 -17.09 -4.78
CA LYS A 366 5.59 -16.39 -5.86
C LYS A 366 6.23 -15.06 -5.40
N ASP A 367 5.58 -14.33 -4.49
CA ASP A 367 6.05 -13.06 -3.97
C ASP A 367 7.30 -13.21 -3.08
N ILE A 368 7.30 -14.21 -2.19
CA ILE A 368 8.44 -14.58 -1.36
C ILE A 368 9.60 -15.11 -2.24
N ALA A 369 9.30 -15.95 -3.22
CA ALA A 369 10.29 -16.45 -4.18
C ALA A 369 10.97 -15.29 -4.93
N LEU A 370 10.20 -14.33 -5.46
CA LEU A 370 10.72 -13.12 -6.11
C LEU A 370 11.59 -12.29 -5.17
N TYR A 371 11.14 -12.11 -3.93
CA TYR A 371 11.92 -11.39 -2.93
C TYR A 371 13.26 -12.07 -2.66
N HIS A 372 13.28 -13.39 -2.44
CA HIS A 372 14.51 -14.14 -2.25
C HIS A 372 15.45 -14.02 -3.44
N ILE A 373 14.94 -14.17 -4.68
CA ILE A 373 15.73 -13.98 -5.91
C ILE A 373 16.42 -12.61 -5.91
N SER A 374 15.68 -11.54 -5.58
CA SER A 374 16.22 -10.16 -5.55
C SER A 374 17.25 -9.91 -4.44
N ARG A 375 17.33 -10.79 -3.43
CA ARG A 375 18.27 -10.67 -2.31
C ARG A 375 19.48 -11.58 -2.46
N THR A 376 19.34 -12.71 -3.13
CA THR A 376 20.39 -13.71 -3.27
C THR A 376 21.24 -13.52 -4.52
N ILE A 377 20.68 -12.95 -5.60
CA ILE A 377 21.41 -12.73 -6.85
C ILE A 377 22.02 -11.32 -6.85
N PRO A 378 23.36 -11.14 -6.79
CA PRO A 378 23.99 -9.83 -6.57
C PRO A 378 23.68 -8.78 -7.66
N ALA A 379 23.41 -9.22 -8.89
CA ALA A 379 23.12 -8.34 -10.02
C ALA A 379 21.65 -7.91 -10.09
N GLU A 380 20.75 -8.61 -9.40
CA GLU A 380 19.32 -8.33 -9.46
C GLU A 380 18.91 -7.44 -8.29
N ARG A 381 18.23 -6.34 -8.60
CA ARG A 381 17.70 -5.41 -7.60
C ARG A 381 16.21 -5.24 -7.82
N SER A 382 15.48 -5.12 -6.74
CA SER A 382 14.03 -4.91 -6.81
C SER A 382 13.61 -3.75 -5.94
N HIS A 383 12.62 -3.02 -6.44
CA HIS A 383 12.15 -1.80 -5.80
C HIS A 383 10.64 -1.87 -5.52
N SER A 384 10.16 -1.02 -4.62
CA SER A 384 8.76 -0.73 -4.39
C SER A 384 8.55 0.77 -4.47
N VAL A 385 7.37 1.17 -4.92
CA VAL A 385 6.98 2.57 -5.03
C VAL A 385 5.94 2.91 -3.97
N GLU A 386 6.15 4.04 -3.30
CA GLU A 386 5.24 4.55 -2.26
C GLU A 386 4.92 6.03 -2.55
N PRO A 387 3.62 6.41 -2.66
CA PRO A 387 2.42 5.61 -2.36
C PRO A 387 2.02 4.62 -3.47
N ASN A 388 1.05 3.74 -3.17
CA ASN A 388 0.54 2.71 -4.09
C ASN A 388 -0.04 3.34 -5.37
N LEU A 389 0.23 2.74 -6.54
CA LEU A 389 -0.31 3.22 -7.84
C LEU A 389 -1.65 2.57 -8.21
N ILE A 390 -2.08 1.58 -7.43
CA ILE A 390 -3.35 0.88 -7.58
C ILE A 390 -4.06 0.81 -6.24
N SER A 391 -5.37 0.60 -6.28
CA SER A 391 -6.17 0.18 -5.13
C SER A 391 -6.54 -1.28 -5.30
N HIS A 392 -6.33 -2.10 -4.26
CA HIS A 392 -6.75 -3.50 -4.29
C HIS A 392 -8.23 -3.60 -3.90
N ILE A 393 -9.09 -3.96 -4.85
CA ILE A 393 -10.55 -3.97 -4.68
C ILE A 393 -11.11 -5.36 -4.35
N GLY A 394 -10.27 -6.40 -4.41
CA GLY A 394 -10.67 -7.79 -4.21
C GLY A 394 -10.99 -8.11 -2.76
N ALA A 395 -12.28 -8.29 -2.45
CA ALA A 395 -12.73 -8.83 -1.17
C ALA A 395 -12.84 -10.37 -1.18
N PHE A 396 -13.05 -10.94 -2.38
CA PHE A 396 -13.12 -12.38 -2.62
C PHE A 396 -11.95 -12.84 -3.48
N SER A 397 -11.21 -13.83 -3.00
CA SER A 397 -10.13 -14.50 -3.71
C SER A 397 -10.68 -15.47 -4.75
N SER A 398 -10.07 -15.49 -5.94
CA SER A 398 -10.29 -16.52 -6.96
C SER A 398 -9.59 -17.84 -6.63
N VAL A 399 -8.67 -17.83 -5.67
CA VAL A 399 -7.71 -18.92 -5.47
C VAL A 399 -7.77 -19.51 -4.05
N ARG A 400 -8.20 -18.71 -3.07
CA ARG A 400 -8.26 -19.11 -1.66
C ARG A 400 -9.72 -19.24 -1.18
N PRO A 401 -9.99 -20.05 -0.15
CA PRO A 401 -11.30 -20.10 0.47
C PRO A 401 -11.70 -18.72 1.01
N ASN A 402 -12.93 -18.32 0.73
CA ASN A 402 -13.44 -17.02 1.14
C ASN A 402 -14.26 -17.10 2.43
N PRO A 403 -14.17 -16.10 3.31
CA PRO A 403 -15.11 -15.97 4.42
C PRO A 403 -16.51 -15.64 3.86
N TYR A 404 -17.55 -16.04 4.60
CA TYR A 404 -18.94 -15.71 4.24
C TYR A 404 -19.18 -14.19 4.20
N ARG A 405 -18.50 -13.43 5.09
CA ARG A 405 -18.49 -11.96 5.11
C ARG A 405 -17.06 -11.45 5.16
N PRO A 406 -16.48 -11.01 4.03
CA PRO A 406 -15.16 -10.40 4.02
C PRO A 406 -15.16 -9.03 4.71
N ARG A 407 -14.04 -8.64 5.31
CA ARG A 407 -13.85 -7.38 6.03
C ARG A 407 -12.60 -6.66 5.54
N LEU A 408 -12.53 -5.34 5.75
CA LEU A 408 -11.45 -4.46 5.31
C LEU A 408 -10.06 -4.70 5.94
N LEU A 409 -9.91 -5.62 6.92
CA LEU A 409 -8.66 -5.85 7.68
C LEU A 409 -8.18 -7.29 7.65
#